data_AF-A0A8T3NLA7-F1
#
_entry.id   AF-A0A8T3NLA7-F1
#
_cell.length_a   1.000
_cell.length_b   1.000
_cell.length_c   1.000
_cell.angle_alpha   90.00
_cell.angle_beta   90.00
_cell.angle_gamma   90.00
#
_symmetry.space_group_name_H-M   'P 1'
#
loop_
_entity.id
_entity.type
_entity.pdbx_description
1 polymer ?
#
loop_
_entity_poly.entity_id
_entity_poly.type
_entity_poly.pdbx_seq_one_letter_code
_entity_poly.pdbx_strand_id
1 'polypeptide(L)'
;MPKSHKRGAQRTGERGALLEPESAEVSELLRIESRDQILDRLAELGAQVTGGPLALVVALGGRHDEAAGRVLTIVASETADRELRKAARRGIHRLRAVGVSVDMPVVVAPSAPVTVESTRPTDAHTTAPDGVGSRVVWVALERQFGGLALFGLLINDIVGIKDCSFRETTRKRFAETLREWAARQKSAAVELPPDYALALVSEALSLNAESGFTVPTEFQLHRRLLGELPSPPEPALIHRYISRGQALLLPNLLEDSAKLLDEPEVQSWFFGYDESLPRAQELRRVGEGRILLTAEPRETREARVIDGAVAELFTPTIRRALRRRLEETAYIFWKTDREPSARRAVAAAFALGDGPLNRHPFVRALVEKSLAMALEALDQGIDPALLRRDAHSPVG
;
A
#
# COMPACT_ATOMS: atom_id res chain seq x y z
N MET A 1 -17.95 10.71 -70.34
CA MET A 1 -17.20 11.47 -71.36
C MET A 1 -16.66 12.74 -70.72
N PRO A 2 -15.46 13.25 -71.06
CA PRO A 2 -14.21 12.64 -71.56
C PRO A 2 -13.11 12.66 -70.46
N LYS A 3 -12.18 11.70 -70.38
CA LYS A 3 -10.88 11.56 -71.10
C LYS A 3 -9.91 12.73 -70.81
N SER A 4 -8.59 12.61 -70.62
CA SER A 4 -7.64 11.50 -70.79
C SER A 4 -6.20 12.05 -70.64
N HIS A 5 -5.36 11.36 -69.87
CA HIS A 5 -3.93 11.01 -70.11
C HIS A 5 -2.76 12.01 -70.16
N LYS A 6 -1.61 11.41 -69.76
CA LYS A 6 -0.18 11.58 -70.10
C LYS A 6 0.62 12.54 -69.19
N ARG A 7 1.53 12.01 -68.34
CA ARG A 7 2.91 11.51 -68.58
C ARG A 7 3.88 12.59 -69.11
N GLY A 8 4.76 13.05 -68.21
CA GLY A 8 6.22 13.09 -68.34
C GLY A 8 6.85 14.17 -69.22
N ALA A 9 7.70 15.03 -68.62
CA ALA A 9 9.13 15.15 -68.93
C ALA A 9 9.78 16.35 -68.19
N GLN A 10 10.89 16.04 -67.51
CA GLN A 10 12.16 16.76 -67.40
C GLN A 10 12.25 18.30 -67.40
N ARG A 11 12.76 18.81 -66.25
CA ARG A 11 13.96 19.66 -66.05
C ARG A 11 14.30 20.74 -67.09
N THR A 12 14.25 21.99 -66.62
CA THR A 12 15.31 23.05 -66.64
C THR A 12 14.65 24.29 -66.00
N GLY A 13 15.24 25.09 -65.14
CA GLY A 13 16.61 25.24 -64.69
C GLY A 13 16.75 26.70 -64.28
N GLU A 14 16.60 27.01 -63.00
CA GLU A 14 17.10 28.26 -62.43
C GLU A 14 17.92 27.91 -61.19
N ARG A 15 19.15 27.49 -61.47
CA ARG A 15 20.25 27.49 -60.50
C ARG A 15 20.62 28.95 -60.24
N GLY A 16 19.93 29.57 -59.29
CA GLY A 16 20.41 30.77 -58.62
C GLY A 16 21.52 30.39 -57.66
N ALA A 17 22.69 30.95 -57.88
CA ALA A 17 23.93 30.73 -57.15
C ALA A 17 23.75 30.79 -55.62
N LEU A 18 24.12 29.70 -54.94
CA LEU A 18 24.52 29.75 -53.54
C LEU A 18 26.02 29.47 -53.53
N LEU A 19 26.75 30.52 -53.20
CA LEU A 19 28.20 30.58 -53.04
C LEU A 19 28.67 29.36 -52.23
N GLU A 20 29.67 28.65 -52.76
CA GLU A 20 30.45 27.64 -52.03
C GLU A 20 30.90 28.30 -50.71
N PRO A 21 30.48 27.82 -49.52
CA PRO A 21 31.09 28.29 -48.29
C PRO A 21 32.58 27.95 -48.37
N GLU A 22 33.40 28.97 -48.15
CA GLU A 22 34.82 28.96 -48.44
C GLU A 22 35.50 27.73 -47.82
N SER A 23 36.31 27.06 -48.63
CA SER A 23 36.97 25.79 -48.29
C SER A 23 37.84 25.91 -47.02
N ALA A 24 38.20 27.13 -46.62
CA ALA A 24 39.06 27.43 -45.48
C ALA A 24 38.37 27.16 -44.14
N GLU A 25 37.17 27.69 -43.91
CA GLU A 25 36.41 27.59 -42.66
C GLU A 25 35.95 26.15 -42.41
N VAL A 26 35.53 25.47 -43.48
CA VAL A 26 35.19 24.05 -43.41
C VAL A 26 36.43 23.22 -43.10
N SER A 27 37.58 23.51 -43.71
CA SER A 27 38.83 22.82 -43.40
C SER A 27 39.30 23.09 -41.97
N GLU A 28 39.01 24.27 -41.44
CA GLU A 28 39.33 24.62 -40.06
C GLU A 28 38.47 23.82 -39.07
N LEU A 29 37.16 23.73 -39.31
CA LEU A 29 36.25 22.90 -38.49
C LEU A 29 36.66 21.43 -38.45
N LEU A 30 37.18 20.90 -39.57
CA LEU A 30 37.63 19.51 -39.65
C LEU A 30 38.88 19.23 -38.79
N ARG A 31 39.73 20.24 -38.56
CA ARG A 31 40.99 20.12 -37.80
C ARG A 31 40.79 20.20 -36.28
N ILE A 32 39.60 20.59 -35.80
CA ILE A 32 39.35 20.74 -34.37
C ILE A 32 39.19 19.35 -33.74
N GLU A 33 40.17 18.89 -32.96
CA GLU A 33 40.09 17.58 -32.30
C GLU A 33 39.18 17.61 -31.05
N SER A 34 39.15 18.75 -30.35
CA SER A 34 38.36 18.91 -29.13
C SER A 34 36.86 19.00 -29.41
N ARG A 35 36.09 18.09 -28.82
CA ARG A 35 34.62 18.02 -28.95
C ARG A 35 33.93 19.29 -28.47
N ASP A 36 34.37 19.82 -27.33
CA ASP A 36 33.72 20.93 -26.64
C ASP A 36 33.89 22.27 -27.37
N GLN A 37 34.84 22.36 -28.31
CA GLN A 37 35.15 23.59 -29.05
C GLN A 37 34.42 23.69 -30.41
N ILE A 38 33.81 22.59 -30.88
CA ILE A 38 33.26 22.51 -32.24
C ILE A 38 32.04 23.41 -32.43
N LEU A 39 31.15 23.51 -31.43
CA LEU A 39 29.95 24.35 -31.53
C LEU A 39 30.28 25.83 -31.45
N ASP A 40 31.17 26.22 -30.54
CA ASP A 40 31.61 27.61 -30.39
C ASP A 40 32.33 28.06 -31.66
N ARG A 41 33.24 27.23 -32.19
CA ARG A 41 33.95 27.57 -33.42
C ARG A 41 33.05 27.59 -34.66
N LEU A 42 32.05 26.70 -34.72
CA LEU A 42 31.02 26.74 -35.78
C LEU A 42 30.21 28.04 -35.73
N ALA A 43 29.89 28.53 -34.53
CA ALA A 43 29.18 29.81 -34.36
C ALA A 43 30.07 31.00 -34.77
N GLU A 44 31.33 31.01 -34.35
CA GLU A 44 32.31 32.06 -34.70
C GLU A 44 32.58 32.14 -36.20
N LEU A 45 32.89 31.00 -36.85
CA LEU A 45 33.12 30.95 -38.30
C LEU A 45 31.84 31.21 -39.08
N GLY A 46 30.70 30.72 -38.58
CA GLY A 46 29.40 30.99 -39.18
C GLY A 46 29.02 32.47 -39.18
N ALA A 47 29.48 33.25 -38.20
CA ALA A 47 29.24 34.71 -38.18
C ALA A 47 29.99 35.45 -39.30
N GLN A 48 31.02 34.85 -39.88
CA GLN A 48 31.87 35.43 -40.93
C GLN A 48 31.47 34.97 -42.34
N VAL A 49 30.58 33.98 -42.46
CA VAL A 49 30.19 33.35 -43.72
C VAL A 49 28.77 33.73 -44.14
N THR A 50 28.60 34.03 -45.42
CA THR A 50 27.27 34.28 -46.00
C THR A 50 26.41 33.01 -45.90
N GLY A 51 25.26 33.10 -45.21
CA GLY A 51 24.40 31.93 -44.93
C GLY A 51 24.64 31.28 -43.56
N GLY A 52 25.56 31.82 -42.76
CA GLY A 52 25.67 31.51 -41.35
C GLY A 52 26.23 30.12 -41.04
N PRO A 53 26.14 29.68 -39.76
CA PRO A 53 26.51 28.34 -39.34
C PRO A 53 25.82 27.21 -40.14
N LEU A 54 24.60 27.48 -40.65
CA LEU A 54 23.83 26.51 -41.43
C LEU A 54 24.50 26.17 -42.77
N ALA A 55 25.09 27.16 -43.45
CA ALA A 55 25.81 26.95 -44.70
C ALA A 55 27.03 26.03 -44.50
N LEU A 56 27.77 26.23 -43.40
CA LEU A 56 28.92 25.40 -43.04
C LEU A 56 28.51 23.94 -42.75
N VAL A 57 27.43 23.73 -41.99
CA VAL A 57 26.88 22.38 -41.73
C VAL A 57 26.42 21.67 -43.01
N VAL A 58 25.80 22.41 -43.93
CA VAL A 58 25.38 21.85 -45.23
C VAL A 58 26.59 21.42 -46.06
N ALA A 59 27.65 22.24 -46.09
CA ALA A 59 28.88 21.96 -46.83
C ALA A 59 29.69 20.80 -46.25
N LEU A 60 29.76 20.67 -44.93
CA LEU A 60 30.33 19.49 -44.26
C LEU A 60 29.64 18.20 -44.74
N GLY A 61 28.32 18.23 -44.89
CA GLY A 61 27.54 17.08 -45.40
C GLY A 61 27.69 16.80 -46.90
N GLY A 62 28.51 17.55 -47.62
CA GLY A 62 28.91 17.32 -49.01
C GLY A 62 30.36 16.82 -49.16
N ARG A 63 31.14 16.79 -48.07
CA ARG A 63 32.54 16.32 -48.09
C ARG A 63 32.59 14.85 -47.72
N HIS A 64 33.00 13.98 -48.63
CA HIS A 64 33.15 12.55 -48.37
C HIS A 64 34.36 12.25 -47.46
N ASP A 65 34.30 12.75 -46.22
CA ASP A 65 35.38 12.76 -45.23
C ASP A 65 34.83 12.30 -43.87
N GLU A 66 35.56 11.42 -43.19
CA GLU A 66 35.22 10.91 -41.85
C GLU A 66 35.27 12.02 -40.79
N ALA A 67 36.19 12.98 -40.94
CA ALA A 67 36.26 14.14 -40.04
C ALA A 67 34.99 15.00 -40.15
N ALA A 68 34.37 15.08 -41.34
CA ALA A 68 33.10 15.77 -41.52
C ALA A 68 31.97 15.01 -40.81
N GLY A 69 31.99 13.68 -40.86
CA GLY A 69 31.10 12.82 -40.10
C GLY A 69 31.14 13.11 -38.60
N ARG A 70 32.35 13.17 -38.02
CA ARG A 70 32.56 13.48 -36.59
C ARG A 70 31.95 14.83 -36.20
N VAL A 71 32.27 15.89 -36.95
CA VAL A 71 31.75 17.24 -36.68
C VAL A 71 30.22 17.27 -36.78
N LEU A 72 29.64 16.63 -37.80
CA LEU A 72 28.19 16.57 -37.97
C LEU A 72 27.50 15.77 -36.86
N THR A 73 28.12 14.72 -36.33
CA THR A 73 27.57 13.94 -35.20
C THR A 73 27.53 14.78 -33.92
N ILE A 74 28.55 15.59 -33.67
CA ILE A 74 28.60 16.52 -32.53
C ILE A 74 27.53 17.60 -32.71
N VAL A 75 27.45 18.23 -33.89
CA VAL A 75 26.41 19.23 -34.18
C VAL A 75 25.00 18.63 -34.05
N ALA A 76 24.77 17.40 -34.51
CA ALA A 76 23.47 16.74 -34.43
C ALA A 76 23.04 16.34 -33.01
N SER A 77 23.98 16.23 -32.08
CA SER A 77 23.74 15.83 -30.68
C SER A 77 23.68 17.00 -29.71
N GLU A 78 24.52 18.02 -29.90
CA GLU A 78 24.75 19.05 -28.88
C GLU A 78 24.17 20.43 -29.23
N THR A 79 23.86 20.71 -30.51
CA THR A 79 23.26 22.01 -30.85
C THR A 79 21.86 22.13 -30.27
N ALA A 80 21.49 23.31 -29.76
CA ALA A 80 20.12 23.64 -29.37
C ALA A 80 19.23 23.98 -30.58
N ASP A 81 19.82 24.46 -31.68
CA ASP A 81 19.12 24.92 -32.88
C ASP A 81 18.52 23.76 -33.69
N ARG A 82 17.20 23.81 -33.90
CA ARG A 82 16.45 22.79 -34.63
C ARG A 82 16.86 22.66 -36.10
N GLU A 83 17.16 23.77 -36.76
CA GLU A 83 17.52 23.79 -38.18
C GLU A 83 18.94 23.25 -38.39
N LEU A 84 19.90 23.64 -37.55
CA LEU A 84 21.25 23.09 -37.56
C LEU A 84 21.24 21.58 -37.29
N ARG A 85 20.47 21.14 -36.29
CA ARG A 85 20.32 19.70 -35.97
C ARG A 85 19.78 18.90 -37.16
N LYS A 86 18.78 19.45 -37.87
CA LYS A 86 18.16 18.81 -39.05
C LYS A 86 19.12 18.80 -40.25
N ALA A 87 19.89 19.87 -40.45
CA ALA A 87 20.92 19.92 -41.49
C ALA A 87 22.04 18.91 -41.22
N ALA A 88 22.50 18.79 -39.97
CA ALA A 88 23.55 17.86 -39.58
C ALA A 88 23.15 16.40 -39.77
N ARG A 89 21.94 16.00 -39.32
CA ARG A 89 21.39 14.66 -39.57
C ARG A 89 21.30 14.32 -41.06
N ARG A 90 20.84 15.27 -41.88
CA ARG A 90 20.80 15.10 -43.34
C ARG A 90 22.20 14.93 -43.94
N GLY A 91 23.20 15.64 -43.42
CA GLY A 91 24.61 15.47 -43.79
C GLY A 91 25.14 14.07 -43.46
N ILE A 92 24.92 13.58 -42.23
CA ILE A 92 25.31 12.23 -41.80
C ILE A 92 24.70 11.15 -42.71
N HIS A 93 23.42 11.28 -43.05
CA HIS A 93 22.75 10.35 -43.97
C HIS A 93 23.37 10.36 -45.38
N ARG A 94 23.76 11.52 -45.90
CA ARG A 94 24.44 11.62 -47.20
C ARG A 94 25.81 10.95 -47.17
N LEU A 95 26.59 11.16 -46.11
CA LEU A 95 27.92 10.56 -45.96
C LEU A 95 27.87 9.03 -45.91
N ARG A 96 26.92 8.47 -45.15
CA ARG A 96 26.67 7.03 -45.13
C ARG A 96 26.24 6.46 -46.49
N ALA A 97 25.41 7.19 -47.23
CA ALA A 97 24.95 6.77 -48.56
C ALA A 97 26.09 6.66 -49.58
N VAL A 98 27.21 7.37 -49.34
CA VAL A 98 28.43 7.32 -50.19
C VAL A 98 29.51 6.42 -49.57
N GLY A 99 29.22 5.71 -48.48
CA GLY A 99 30.10 4.69 -47.89
C GLY A 99 31.04 5.17 -46.79
N VAL A 100 30.89 6.42 -46.29
CA VAL A 100 31.68 6.92 -45.15
C VAL A 100 31.11 6.35 -43.85
N SER A 101 31.95 5.74 -43.02
CA SER A 101 31.56 5.18 -41.72
C SER A 101 31.41 6.31 -40.69
N VAL A 102 30.17 6.71 -40.41
CA VAL A 102 29.85 7.75 -39.43
C VAL A 102 28.86 7.20 -38.41
N ASP A 103 29.18 7.22 -37.12
CA ASP A 103 28.24 6.79 -36.07
C ASP A 103 27.08 7.77 -35.90
N MET A 104 25.86 7.25 -35.87
CA MET A 104 24.66 8.03 -35.59
C MET A 104 24.58 8.28 -34.09
N PRO A 105 24.38 9.53 -33.64
CA PRO A 105 24.04 9.75 -32.24
C PRO A 105 22.68 9.10 -31.98
N VAL A 106 22.68 8.08 -31.11
CA VAL A 106 21.47 7.44 -30.61
C VAL A 106 20.64 8.54 -29.95
N VAL A 107 19.48 8.83 -30.52
CA VAL A 107 18.51 9.72 -29.89
C VAL A 107 17.96 8.97 -28.69
N VAL A 108 18.60 9.14 -27.54
CA VAL A 108 17.92 8.94 -26.26
C VAL A 108 16.90 10.08 -26.22
N ALA A 109 15.67 9.79 -26.62
CA ALA A 109 14.56 10.65 -26.25
C ALA A 109 14.67 10.87 -24.74
N PRO A 110 14.62 12.11 -24.23
CA PRO A 110 14.54 12.29 -22.79
C PRO A 110 13.34 11.46 -22.36
N SER A 111 13.60 10.40 -21.59
CA SER A 111 12.57 9.72 -20.83
C SER A 111 11.82 10.85 -20.15
N ALA A 112 10.55 11.05 -20.49
CA ALA A 112 9.70 11.89 -19.68
C ALA A 112 9.96 11.42 -18.24
N PRO A 113 10.32 12.31 -17.29
CA PRO A 113 10.54 11.87 -15.92
C PRO A 113 9.31 11.04 -15.56
N VAL A 114 9.51 9.76 -15.21
CA VAL A 114 8.44 8.92 -14.69
C VAL A 114 7.89 9.74 -13.55
N THR A 115 6.74 10.37 -13.80
CA THR A 115 6.15 11.27 -12.82
C THR A 115 5.64 10.30 -11.78
N VAL A 116 6.45 10.07 -10.73
CA VAL A 116 6.02 9.29 -9.59
C VAL A 116 4.72 9.93 -9.18
N GLU A 117 3.63 9.18 -9.35
CA GLU A 117 2.31 9.68 -9.03
C GLU A 117 2.32 10.06 -7.55
N SER A 118 2.45 11.36 -7.29
CA SER A 118 2.51 11.82 -5.91
C SER A 118 1.09 11.71 -5.36
N THR A 119 0.93 10.85 -4.37
CA THR A 119 -0.30 10.77 -3.61
C THR A 119 -0.03 11.14 -2.17
N ARG A 120 -1.02 11.74 -1.52
CA ARG A 120 -0.93 12.17 -0.13
C ARG A 120 -2.06 11.55 0.66
N PRO A 121 -1.79 10.79 1.74
CA PRO A 121 -2.83 10.35 2.66
C PRO A 121 -3.56 11.55 3.26
N THR A 122 -4.88 11.59 3.13
CA THR A 122 -5.68 12.73 3.61
C THR A 122 -6.81 12.36 4.55
N ASP A 123 -7.29 11.12 4.48
CA ASP A 123 -8.41 10.67 5.29
C ASP A 123 -8.28 9.16 5.52
N ALA A 124 -8.62 8.70 6.72
CA ALA A 124 -8.57 7.29 7.07
C ALA A 124 -9.63 6.96 8.12
N HIS A 125 -10.23 5.78 7.98
CA HIS A 125 -11.29 5.30 8.88
C HIS A 125 -11.07 3.83 9.18
N THR A 126 -11.56 3.37 10.33
CA THR A 126 -11.48 1.96 10.72
C THR A 126 -12.73 1.50 11.43
N THR A 127 -12.98 0.19 11.41
CA THR A 127 -14.03 -0.45 12.20
C THR A 127 -13.46 -1.06 13.47
N ALA A 128 -14.34 -1.40 14.42
CA ALA A 128 -13.96 -2.29 15.50
C ALA A 128 -13.49 -3.65 14.96
N PRO A 129 -12.47 -4.27 15.58
CA PRO A 129 -12.15 -5.67 15.35
C PRO A 129 -13.31 -6.60 15.73
N ASP A 130 -13.58 -7.59 14.90
CA ASP A 130 -14.54 -8.64 15.18
C ASP A 130 -13.99 -9.73 16.12
N GLY A 131 -14.79 -10.77 16.36
CA GLY A 131 -14.42 -11.89 17.24
C GLY A 131 -13.24 -12.74 16.77
N VAL A 132 -12.85 -12.66 15.49
CA VAL A 132 -11.66 -13.33 14.94
C VAL A 132 -10.51 -12.36 14.68
N GLY A 133 -10.69 -11.07 15.02
CA GLY A 133 -9.67 -10.04 14.93
C GLY A 133 -9.60 -9.33 13.59
N SER A 134 -10.60 -9.52 12.74
CA SER A 134 -10.67 -8.85 11.44
C SER A 134 -11.33 -7.47 11.60
N ARG A 135 -10.84 -6.49 10.84
CA ARG A 135 -11.43 -5.14 10.74
C ARG A 135 -11.16 -4.53 9.38
N VAL A 136 -12.00 -3.58 9.00
CA VAL A 136 -11.79 -2.81 7.78
C VAL A 136 -11.04 -1.52 8.10
N VAL A 137 -10.01 -1.22 7.32
CA VAL A 137 -9.29 0.05 7.32
C VAL A 137 -9.42 0.68 5.94
N TRP A 138 -9.96 1.90 5.89
CA TRP A 138 -9.97 2.72 4.69
C TRP A 138 -8.85 3.74 4.73
N VAL A 139 -8.11 3.87 3.63
CA VAL A 139 -7.07 4.89 3.45
C VAL A 139 -7.32 5.63 2.14
N ALA A 140 -7.63 6.92 2.23
CA ALA A 140 -7.86 7.78 1.08
C ALA A 140 -6.63 8.66 0.81
N LEU A 141 -6.13 8.56 -0.42
CA LEU A 141 -4.97 9.30 -0.91
C LEU A 141 -5.44 10.34 -1.93
N GLU A 142 -5.14 11.62 -1.72
CA GLU A 142 -5.31 12.64 -2.74
C GLU A 142 -4.28 12.46 -3.85
N ARG A 143 -4.72 12.56 -5.10
CA ARG A 143 -3.86 12.42 -6.29
C ARG A 143 -3.47 13.79 -6.83
N GLN A 144 -2.27 13.89 -7.40
CA GLN A 144 -1.74 15.12 -7.99
C GLN A 144 -2.64 15.80 -9.05
N PHE A 145 -3.42 15.02 -9.81
CA PHE A 145 -4.32 15.53 -10.85
C PHE A 145 -5.80 15.57 -10.42
N GLY A 146 -6.06 15.46 -9.12
CA GLY A 146 -7.40 15.45 -8.54
C GLY A 146 -8.00 14.05 -8.38
N GLY A 147 -9.04 13.97 -7.55
CA GLY A 147 -9.67 12.70 -7.15
C GLY A 147 -8.97 12.03 -5.97
N LEU A 148 -9.57 10.93 -5.50
CA LEU A 148 -9.05 10.10 -4.42
C LEU A 148 -8.73 8.70 -4.93
N ALA A 149 -7.57 8.18 -4.57
CA ALA A 149 -7.30 6.76 -4.58
C ALA A 149 -7.70 6.19 -3.21
N LEU A 150 -8.65 5.26 -3.18
CA LEU A 150 -9.17 4.69 -1.94
C LEU A 150 -8.78 3.21 -1.83
N PHE A 151 -8.06 2.89 -0.77
CA PHE A 151 -7.86 1.52 -0.31
C PHE A 151 -8.94 1.18 0.71
N GLY A 152 -9.62 0.05 0.53
CA GLY A 152 -10.43 -0.61 1.57
C GLY A 152 -9.78 -1.95 1.89
N LEU A 153 -9.15 -2.04 3.05
CA LEU A 153 -8.34 -3.17 3.48
C LEU A 153 -9.07 -3.94 4.57
N LEU A 154 -9.26 -5.25 4.39
CA LEU A 154 -9.63 -6.14 5.50
C LEU A 154 -8.33 -6.66 6.12
N ILE A 155 -8.00 -6.22 7.32
CA ILE A 155 -6.80 -6.65 8.06
C ILE A 155 -7.20 -7.49 9.27
N ASN A 156 -6.31 -8.37 9.69
CA ASN A 156 -6.49 -9.29 10.81
C ASN A 156 -5.26 -9.29 11.74
N ASP A 157 -5.51 -9.39 13.05
CA ASP A 157 -4.50 -9.31 14.12
C ASP A 157 -3.60 -10.56 14.27
N ILE A 158 -3.85 -11.62 13.48
CA ILE A 158 -3.04 -12.84 13.41
C ILE A 158 -2.39 -12.99 12.03
N VAL A 159 -3.19 -12.88 10.95
CA VAL A 159 -2.74 -13.25 9.60
C VAL A 159 -2.34 -12.06 8.71
N GLY A 160 -2.63 -10.83 9.13
CA GLY A 160 -2.32 -9.63 8.35
C GLY A 160 -3.44 -9.24 7.37
N ILE A 161 -3.07 -8.73 6.19
CA ILE A 161 -4.02 -8.31 5.16
C ILE A 161 -4.71 -9.54 4.57
N LYS A 162 -6.03 -9.62 4.75
CA LYS A 162 -6.88 -10.70 4.24
C LYS A 162 -7.46 -10.39 2.87
N ASP A 163 -7.85 -9.14 2.65
CA ASP A 163 -8.41 -8.68 1.38
C ASP A 163 -8.15 -7.17 1.18
N CYS A 164 -8.16 -6.75 -0.08
CA CYS A 164 -7.95 -5.38 -0.49
C CYS A 164 -8.85 -5.04 -1.67
N SER A 165 -9.59 -3.95 -1.54
CA SER A 165 -10.23 -3.28 -2.66
C SER A 165 -9.53 -1.97 -2.94
N PHE A 166 -9.28 -1.69 -4.21
CA PHE A 166 -8.79 -0.40 -4.68
C PHE A 166 -9.84 0.25 -5.59
N ARG A 167 -10.05 1.55 -5.45
CA ARG A 167 -10.83 2.32 -6.42
C ARG A 167 -10.41 3.77 -6.49
N GLU A 168 -10.47 4.32 -7.68
CA GLU A 168 -10.46 5.77 -7.87
C GLU A 168 -11.86 6.32 -7.59
N THR A 169 -11.95 7.40 -6.81
CA THR A 169 -13.21 7.91 -6.31
C THR A 169 -13.15 9.40 -5.99
N THR A 170 -14.24 9.94 -5.44
CA THR A 170 -14.33 11.32 -4.97
C THR A 170 -14.55 11.36 -3.46
N ARG A 171 -14.22 12.49 -2.82
CA ARG A 171 -14.47 12.72 -1.39
C ARG A 171 -15.95 12.51 -1.02
N LYS A 172 -16.86 12.99 -1.88
CA LYS A 172 -18.31 12.79 -1.71
C LYS A 172 -18.69 11.31 -1.70
N ARG A 173 -18.19 10.52 -2.66
CA ARG A 173 -18.51 9.09 -2.78
C ARG A 173 -17.88 8.26 -1.66
N PHE A 174 -16.71 8.66 -1.17
CA PHE A 174 -16.11 8.06 0.02
C PHE A 174 -16.97 8.30 1.26
N ALA A 175 -17.40 9.55 1.50
CA ALA A 175 -18.31 9.86 2.61
C ALA A 175 -19.68 9.15 2.50
N GLU A 176 -20.19 8.93 1.28
CA GLU A 176 -21.35 8.05 1.05
C GLU A 176 -21.08 6.60 1.47
N THR A 177 -19.91 6.05 1.11
CA THR A 177 -19.50 4.68 1.50
C THR A 177 -19.52 4.52 3.03
N LEU A 178 -18.93 5.47 3.76
CA LEU A 178 -18.89 5.41 5.23
C LEU A 178 -20.28 5.48 5.86
N ARG A 179 -21.17 6.33 5.32
CA ARG A 179 -22.57 6.41 5.78
C ARG A 179 -23.35 5.14 5.48
N GLU A 180 -23.17 4.56 4.31
CA GLU A 180 -23.79 3.29 3.95
C GLU A 180 -23.29 2.14 4.83
N TRP A 181 -22.00 2.12 5.18
CA TRP A 181 -21.45 1.17 6.12
C TRP A 181 -22.12 1.30 7.49
N ALA A 182 -22.16 2.52 8.04
CA ALA A 182 -22.79 2.79 9.33
C ALA A 182 -24.29 2.48 9.36
N ALA A 183 -24.99 2.57 8.22
CA ALA A 183 -26.40 2.20 8.12
C ALA A 183 -26.64 0.69 8.06
N ARG A 184 -25.71 -0.08 7.45
CA ARG A 184 -25.82 -1.54 7.31
C ARG A 184 -25.31 -2.29 8.54
N GLN A 185 -24.28 -1.77 9.18
CA GLN A 185 -23.60 -2.41 10.29
C GLN A 185 -23.99 -1.78 11.62
N LYS A 186 -24.02 -2.58 12.69
CA LYS A 186 -24.27 -2.08 14.06
C LYS A 186 -23.09 -1.31 14.66
N SER A 187 -21.95 -1.24 13.97
CA SER A 187 -20.73 -0.57 14.43
C SER A 187 -20.32 0.54 13.48
N ALA A 188 -20.06 1.72 14.03
CA ALA A 188 -19.61 2.88 13.27
C ALA A 188 -18.15 2.70 12.80
N ALA A 189 -17.86 3.21 11.60
CA ALA A 189 -16.48 3.48 11.21
C ALA A 189 -16.02 4.76 11.92
N VAL A 190 -14.85 4.73 12.55
CA VAL A 190 -14.26 5.89 13.24
C VAL A 190 -13.04 6.38 12.49
N GLU A 191 -12.83 7.69 12.53
CA GLU A 191 -11.67 8.33 11.93
C GLU A 191 -10.36 7.88 12.60
N LEU A 192 -9.32 7.69 11.80
CA LEU A 192 -7.94 7.46 12.21
C LEU A 192 -7.02 8.55 11.65
N PRO A 193 -5.95 8.92 12.38
CA PRO A 193 -4.83 9.64 11.76
C PRO A 193 -4.31 8.83 10.55
N PRO A 194 -4.15 9.45 9.36
CA PRO A 194 -3.70 8.74 8.16
C PRO A 194 -2.37 8.00 8.35
N ASP A 195 -1.41 8.60 9.05
CA ASP A 195 -0.12 7.97 9.35
C ASP A 195 -0.26 6.73 10.24
N TYR A 196 -1.22 6.73 11.17
CA TYR A 196 -1.51 5.55 11.98
C TYR A 196 -2.13 4.45 11.13
N ALA A 197 -3.04 4.79 10.22
CA ALA A 197 -3.63 3.82 9.30
C ALA A 197 -2.55 3.18 8.41
N LEU A 198 -1.60 3.96 7.88
CA LEU A 198 -0.45 3.42 7.14
C LEU A 198 0.45 2.54 8.02
N ALA A 199 0.69 2.92 9.28
CA ALA A 199 1.41 2.09 10.24
C ALA A 199 0.69 0.74 10.49
N LEU A 200 -0.64 0.73 10.55
CA LEU A 200 -1.44 -0.51 10.63
C LEU A 200 -1.28 -1.38 9.37
N VAL A 201 -1.16 -0.78 8.18
CA VAL A 201 -0.85 -1.53 6.95
C VAL A 201 0.52 -2.17 7.05
N SER A 202 1.51 -1.46 7.59
CA SER A 202 2.87 -1.97 7.84
C SER A 202 2.84 -3.16 8.80
N GLU A 203 2.15 -3.03 9.94
CA GLU A 203 1.92 -4.11 10.91
C GLU A 203 1.26 -5.33 10.26
N ALA A 204 0.21 -5.12 9.46
CA ALA A 204 -0.49 -6.19 8.76
C ALA A 204 0.42 -6.92 7.76
N LEU A 205 1.29 -6.21 7.04
CA LEU A 205 2.27 -6.84 6.15
C LEU A 205 3.32 -7.66 6.91
N SER A 206 3.75 -7.21 8.09
CA SER A 206 4.61 -8.02 8.96
C SER A 206 3.91 -9.30 9.40
N LEU A 207 2.61 -9.24 9.74
CA LEU A 207 1.82 -10.41 10.08
C LEU A 207 1.60 -11.36 8.89
N ASN A 208 1.42 -10.85 7.67
CA ASN A 208 1.39 -11.70 6.46
C ASN A 208 2.71 -12.47 6.31
N ALA A 209 3.85 -11.81 6.54
CA ALA A 209 5.17 -12.44 6.46
C ALA A 209 5.40 -13.47 7.58
N GLU A 210 4.95 -13.19 8.81
CA GLU A 210 5.06 -14.10 9.96
C GLU A 210 4.17 -15.34 9.80
N SER A 211 2.93 -15.15 9.35
CA SER A 211 1.92 -16.21 9.23
C SER A 211 2.01 -17.01 7.91
N GLY A 212 2.69 -16.46 6.90
CA GLY A 212 2.69 -17.00 5.54
C GLY A 212 1.38 -16.77 4.76
N PHE A 213 0.45 -15.97 5.29
CA PHE A 213 -0.79 -15.65 4.59
C PHE A 213 -0.53 -14.72 3.41
N THR A 214 -0.97 -15.12 2.21
CA THR A 214 -0.69 -14.41 0.96
C THR A 214 -1.29 -13.00 0.96
N VAL A 215 -0.47 -12.01 0.64
CA VAL A 215 -0.92 -10.62 0.43
C VAL A 215 -1.81 -10.55 -0.82
N PRO A 216 -3.01 -9.94 -0.76
CA PRO A 216 -3.93 -9.87 -1.90
C PRO A 216 -3.30 -9.21 -3.14
N THR A 217 -3.58 -9.76 -4.33
CA THR A 217 -3.04 -9.23 -5.60
C THR A 217 -3.41 -7.76 -5.82
N GLU A 218 -4.65 -7.38 -5.51
CA GLU A 218 -5.12 -5.99 -5.66
C GLU A 218 -4.27 -5.02 -4.82
N PHE A 219 -3.89 -5.42 -3.61
CA PHE A 219 -2.98 -4.62 -2.78
C PHE A 219 -1.61 -4.48 -3.45
N GLN A 220 -1.04 -5.58 -3.94
CA GLN A 220 0.29 -5.59 -4.56
C GLN A 220 0.34 -4.67 -5.79
N LEU A 221 -0.71 -4.67 -6.62
CA LEU A 221 -0.81 -3.83 -7.82
C LEU A 221 -0.75 -2.33 -7.49
N HIS A 222 -1.41 -1.93 -6.40
CA HIS A 222 -1.57 -0.52 -6.04
C HIS A 222 -0.65 -0.05 -4.90
N ARG A 223 0.09 -0.95 -4.24
CA ARG A 223 0.97 -0.68 -3.08
C ARG A 223 1.87 0.53 -3.26
N ARG A 224 2.39 0.78 -4.47
CA ARG A 224 3.26 1.91 -4.77
C ARG A 224 2.63 3.27 -4.45
N LEU A 225 1.30 3.38 -4.51
CA LEU A 225 0.57 4.62 -4.21
C LEU A 225 0.67 4.99 -2.73
N LEU A 226 0.74 4.00 -1.83
CA LEU A 226 0.87 4.24 -0.39
C LEU A 226 2.26 4.80 0.01
N GLY A 227 3.21 4.90 -0.91
CA GLY A 227 4.54 5.46 -0.65
C GLY A 227 5.36 4.61 0.33
N GLU A 228 6.23 5.27 1.08
CA GLU A 228 6.96 4.63 2.18
C GLU A 228 5.98 4.43 3.35
N LEU A 229 5.87 3.18 3.83
CA LEU A 229 5.02 2.89 4.99
C LEU A 229 5.82 3.17 6.26
N PRO A 230 5.23 3.84 7.27
CA PRO A 230 5.83 3.96 8.58
C PRO A 230 6.10 2.59 9.22
N SER A 231 6.97 2.57 10.23
CA SER A 231 7.10 1.39 11.09
C SER A 231 5.76 1.01 11.74
N PRO A 232 5.54 -0.28 12.05
CA PRO A 232 4.40 -0.71 12.86
C PRO A 232 4.24 0.15 14.12
N PRO A 233 3.01 0.49 14.52
CA PRO A 233 2.81 1.51 15.54
C PRO A 233 3.03 0.94 16.95
N GLU A 234 4.07 1.44 17.61
CA GLU A 234 4.34 1.19 19.03
C GLU A 234 4.43 2.53 19.77
N PRO A 235 3.53 2.82 20.74
CA PRO A 235 2.38 2.02 21.21
C PRO A 235 1.11 2.19 20.35
N ALA A 236 0.06 1.41 20.64
CA ALA A 236 -1.27 1.59 20.06
C ALA A 236 -1.83 3.02 20.27
N LEU A 237 -2.66 3.48 19.34
CA LEU A 237 -3.15 4.87 19.30
C LEU A 237 -3.89 5.30 20.58
N ILE A 238 -4.64 4.39 21.20
CA ILE A 238 -5.39 4.66 22.45
C ILE A 238 -4.49 5.14 23.59
N HIS A 239 -3.23 4.72 23.62
CA HIS A 239 -2.29 5.07 24.69
C HIS A 239 -1.87 6.55 24.66
N ARG A 240 -2.20 7.29 23.59
CA ARG A 240 -2.10 8.76 23.57
C ARG A 240 -3.15 9.45 24.44
N TYR A 241 -4.26 8.76 24.74
CA TYR A 241 -5.42 9.29 25.47
C TYR A 241 -5.57 8.68 26.85
N ILE A 242 -5.31 7.38 26.99
CA ILE A 242 -5.41 6.64 28.25
C ILE A 242 -4.04 6.04 28.56
N SER A 243 -3.39 6.54 29.60
CA SER A 243 -2.09 6.01 30.02
C SER A 243 -2.23 4.75 30.88
N ARG A 244 -1.15 3.97 30.97
CA ARG A 244 -1.05 2.81 31.89
C ARG A 244 -1.40 3.19 33.33
N GLY A 245 -0.90 4.34 33.80
CA GLY A 245 -1.20 4.84 35.15
C GLY A 245 -2.70 5.08 35.35
N GLN A 246 -3.36 5.76 34.40
CA GLN A 246 -4.79 6.03 34.49
C GLN A 246 -5.66 4.75 34.44
N ALA A 247 -5.21 3.72 33.71
CA ALA A 247 -5.93 2.45 33.60
C ALA A 247 -5.73 1.53 34.82
N LEU A 248 -4.56 1.57 35.47
CA LEU A 248 -4.24 0.69 36.60
C LEU A 248 -4.57 1.28 37.98
N LEU A 249 -4.78 2.59 38.10
CA LEU A 249 -5.09 3.25 39.38
C LEU A 249 -6.52 2.99 39.88
N LEU A 250 -7.44 2.57 39.01
CA LEU A 250 -8.82 2.27 39.37
C LEU A 250 -8.99 0.75 39.46
N PRO A 251 -9.03 0.16 40.68
CA PRO A 251 -8.97 -1.30 40.86
C PRO A 251 -10.10 -2.03 40.14
N ASN A 252 -11.28 -1.39 40.07
CA ASN A 252 -12.47 -1.99 39.49
C ASN A 252 -12.43 -2.05 37.96
N LEU A 253 -11.53 -1.32 37.26
CA LEU A 253 -11.52 -1.33 35.78
C LEU A 253 -11.17 -2.70 35.21
N LEU A 254 -10.19 -3.38 35.81
CA LEU A 254 -9.81 -4.73 35.39
C LEU A 254 -10.86 -5.75 35.81
N GLU A 255 -11.39 -5.65 37.04
CA GLU A 255 -12.44 -6.54 37.54
C GLU A 255 -13.72 -6.43 36.69
N ASP A 256 -14.12 -5.21 36.34
CA ASP A 256 -15.26 -4.92 35.48
C ASP A 256 -15.02 -5.20 33.99
N SER A 257 -13.81 -5.60 33.59
CA SER A 257 -13.49 -5.82 32.17
C SER A 257 -14.37 -6.89 31.52
N ALA A 258 -14.90 -7.85 32.29
CA ALA A 258 -15.85 -8.84 31.80
C ALA A 258 -17.13 -8.22 31.19
N LYS A 259 -17.56 -7.06 31.69
CA LYS A 259 -18.72 -6.31 31.16
C LYS A 259 -18.52 -5.84 29.72
N LEU A 260 -17.28 -5.81 29.24
CA LEU A 260 -17.01 -5.50 27.83
C LEU A 260 -17.66 -6.50 26.89
N LEU A 261 -17.88 -7.76 27.30
CA LEU A 261 -18.51 -8.79 26.46
C LEU A 261 -19.98 -8.47 26.11
N ASP A 262 -20.60 -7.54 26.84
CA ASP A 262 -21.95 -7.03 26.59
C ASP A 262 -21.96 -5.88 25.57
N GLU A 263 -20.80 -5.27 25.27
CA GLU A 263 -20.68 -4.20 24.29
C GLU A 263 -20.87 -4.72 22.85
N PRO A 264 -21.58 -4.01 21.97
CA PRO A 264 -21.87 -4.46 20.60
C PRO A 264 -20.63 -4.91 19.80
N GLU A 265 -19.51 -4.23 19.97
CA GLU A 265 -18.23 -4.52 19.29
C GLU A 265 -17.58 -5.83 19.75
N VAL A 266 -17.88 -6.26 20.98
CA VAL A 266 -17.22 -7.40 21.65
C VAL A 266 -18.18 -8.59 21.78
N GLN A 267 -19.49 -8.37 21.58
CA GLN A 267 -20.50 -9.42 21.63
C GLN A 267 -20.18 -10.61 20.73
N SER A 268 -19.55 -10.40 19.58
CA SER A 268 -19.18 -11.48 18.67
C SER A 268 -17.90 -12.22 19.07
N TRP A 269 -17.22 -11.83 20.15
CA TRP A 269 -15.95 -12.42 20.57
C TRP A 269 -16.20 -13.70 21.38
N PHE A 270 -15.67 -14.80 20.85
CA PHE A 270 -15.61 -16.13 21.44
C PHE A 270 -14.70 -17.01 20.57
N PHE A 271 -14.17 -18.08 21.13
CA PHE A 271 -13.35 -19.07 20.42
C PHE A 271 -14.18 -19.98 19.53
N GLY A 272 -13.55 -20.57 18.51
CA GLY A 272 -14.25 -21.45 17.57
C GLY A 272 -14.92 -22.64 18.27
N TYR A 273 -15.98 -23.16 17.66
CA TYR A 273 -16.72 -24.31 18.18
C TYR A 273 -15.79 -25.53 18.40
N ASP A 274 -14.99 -25.88 17.39
CA ASP A 274 -14.11 -27.05 17.43
C ASP A 274 -13.07 -26.97 18.56
N GLU A 275 -12.53 -25.78 18.81
CA GLU A 275 -11.53 -25.54 19.86
C GLU A 275 -12.17 -25.56 21.27
N SER A 276 -13.41 -25.12 21.37
CA SER A 276 -14.12 -24.98 22.65
C SER A 276 -14.82 -26.27 23.09
N LEU A 277 -15.27 -27.10 22.14
CA LEU A 277 -16.13 -28.25 22.40
C LEU A 277 -15.57 -29.28 23.41
N PRO A 278 -14.29 -29.69 23.35
CA PRO A 278 -13.77 -30.70 24.28
C PRO A 278 -13.89 -30.26 25.75
N ARG A 279 -13.52 -29.00 26.03
CA ARG A 279 -13.60 -28.40 27.38
C ARG A 279 -15.03 -28.07 27.77
N ALA A 280 -15.88 -27.71 26.81
CA ALA A 280 -17.29 -27.47 27.03
C ALA A 280 -18.01 -28.75 27.51
N GLN A 281 -17.75 -29.88 26.86
CA GLN A 281 -18.29 -31.19 27.28
C GLN A 281 -17.74 -31.64 28.64
N GLU A 282 -16.46 -31.40 28.92
CA GLU A 282 -15.88 -31.65 30.24
C GLU A 282 -16.60 -30.84 31.33
N LEU A 283 -16.82 -29.55 31.09
CA LEU A 283 -17.55 -28.66 32.00
C LEU A 283 -18.98 -29.16 32.24
N ARG A 284 -19.69 -29.60 31.19
CA ARG A 284 -21.03 -30.19 31.32
C ARG A 284 -21.02 -31.46 32.18
N ARG A 285 -20.05 -32.36 31.99
CA ARG A 285 -19.91 -33.57 32.81
C ARG A 285 -19.66 -33.25 34.28
N VAL A 286 -18.88 -32.21 34.58
CA VAL A 286 -18.67 -31.74 35.96
C VAL A 286 -19.98 -31.22 36.56
N GLY A 287 -20.80 -30.52 35.75
CA GLY A 287 -22.09 -29.98 36.18
C GLY A 287 -23.21 -31.01 36.38
N GLU A 288 -23.27 -32.02 35.51
CA GLU A 288 -24.24 -33.14 35.56
C GLU A 288 -23.81 -34.24 36.54
N GLY A 289 -22.52 -34.28 36.88
CA GLY A 289 -21.94 -35.26 37.79
C GLY A 289 -22.55 -35.19 39.18
N ARG A 290 -23.50 -36.08 39.44
CA ARG A 290 -24.07 -36.39 40.77
C ARG A 290 -22.91 -36.58 41.75
N ILE A 291 -22.84 -35.74 42.78
CA ILE A 291 -21.87 -35.72 43.90
C ILE A 291 -20.98 -36.96 43.88
N LEU A 292 -19.88 -36.90 43.13
CA LEU A 292 -18.85 -37.92 43.25
C LEU A 292 -18.33 -37.82 44.68
N LEU A 293 -18.00 -38.97 45.28
CA LEU A 293 -17.28 -39.12 46.55
C LEU A 293 -15.85 -38.51 46.50
N THR A 294 -15.63 -37.51 45.65
CA THR A 294 -14.44 -36.67 45.60
C THR A 294 -14.58 -35.59 46.67
N ALA A 295 -13.60 -35.48 47.56
CA ALA A 295 -13.54 -34.45 48.61
C ALA A 295 -13.48 -32.99 48.09
N GLU A 296 -13.43 -32.80 46.77
CA GLU A 296 -13.28 -31.52 46.13
C GLU A 296 -14.63 -30.89 45.73
N PRO A 297 -14.90 -29.63 46.15
CA PRO A 297 -16.09 -28.89 45.76
C PRO A 297 -16.27 -28.83 44.24
N ARG A 298 -17.53 -28.79 43.79
CA ARG A 298 -17.88 -28.70 42.36
C ARG A 298 -17.26 -27.45 41.71
N GLU A 299 -17.34 -26.31 42.37
CA GLU A 299 -16.80 -25.02 41.92
C GLU A 299 -15.29 -25.12 41.62
N THR A 300 -14.52 -25.81 42.45
CA THR A 300 -13.09 -26.00 42.23
C THR A 300 -12.81 -26.86 40.99
N ARG A 301 -13.66 -27.86 40.73
CA ARG A 301 -13.55 -28.69 39.51
C ARG A 301 -13.90 -27.90 38.26
N GLU A 302 -14.96 -27.11 38.29
CA GLU A 302 -15.34 -26.22 37.17
C GLU A 302 -14.23 -25.19 36.88
N ALA A 303 -13.68 -24.57 37.94
CA ALA A 303 -12.56 -23.64 37.82
C ALA A 303 -11.33 -24.28 37.18
N ARG A 304 -11.04 -25.56 37.49
CA ARG A 304 -9.94 -26.30 36.86
C ARG A 304 -10.15 -26.52 35.36
N VAL A 305 -11.38 -26.82 34.93
CA VAL A 305 -11.70 -26.98 33.50
C VAL A 305 -11.49 -25.66 32.76
N ILE A 306 -11.95 -24.55 33.34
CA ILE A 306 -11.78 -23.20 32.77
C ILE A 306 -10.29 -22.82 32.72
N ASP A 307 -9.54 -23.06 33.79
CA ASP A 307 -8.09 -22.80 33.83
C ASP A 307 -7.33 -23.61 32.76
N GLY A 308 -7.73 -24.88 32.56
CA GLY A 308 -7.21 -25.74 31.49
C GLY A 308 -7.52 -25.18 30.10
N ALA A 309 -8.77 -24.74 29.87
CA ALA A 309 -9.17 -24.11 28.61
C ALA A 309 -8.42 -22.80 28.35
N VAL A 310 -8.21 -21.96 29.37
CA VAL A 310 -7.39 -20.74 29.25
C VAL A 310 -5.97 -21.08 28.82
N ALA A 311 -5.35 -22.11 29.42
CA ALA A 311 -3.99 -22.51 29.09
C ALA A 311 -3.86 -23.05 27.65
N GLU A 312 -4.87 -23.74 27.13
CA GLU A 312 -4.88 -24.31 25.78
C GLU A 312 -5.18 -23.26 24.70
N LEU A 313 -6.20 -22.42 24.92
CA LEU A 313 -6.68 -21.47 23.91
C LEU A 313 -5.77 -20.24 23.76
N PHE A 314 -5.10 -19.83 24.84
CA PHE A 314 -4.29 -18.59 24.84
C PHE A 314 -2.81 -18.87 24.57
N THR A 315 -2.50 -19.28 23.35
CA THR A 315 -1.12 -19.32 22.86
C THR A 315 -0.47 -17.91 22.88
N PRO A 316 0.87 -17.79 22.79
CA PRO A 316 1.53 -16.48 22.73
C PRO A 316 0.99 -15.58 21.60
N THR A 317 0.67 -16.17 20.45
CA THR A 317 0.08 -15.47 19.30
C THR A 317 -1.32 -14.93 19.63
N ILE A 318 -2.20 -15.77 20.19
CA ILE A 318 -3.55 -15.37 20.59
C ILE A 318 -3.51 -14.30 21.68
N ARG A 319 -2.59 -14.43 22.66
CA ARG A 319 -2.39 -13.43 23.71
C ARG A 319 -1.98 -12.07 23.14
N ARG A 320 -1.03 -12.05 22.20
CA ARG A 320 -0.59 -10.83 21.50
C ARG A 320 -1.74 -10.22 20.70
N ALA A 321 -2.43 -11.03 19.92
CA ALA A 321 -3.56 -10.62 19.09
C ALA A 321 -4.70 -10.03 19.94
N LEU A 322 -5.13 -10.73 21.00
CA LEU A 322 -6.21 -10.25 21.86
C LEU A 322 -5.85 -8.95 22.60
N ARG A 323 -4.60 -8.81 23.06
CA ARG A 323 -4.13 -7.55 23.62
C ARG A 323 -4.29 -6.42 22.60
N ARG A 324 -3.79 -6.62 21.38
CA ARG A 324 -3.92 -5.64 20.30
C ARG A 324 -5.38 -5.33 19.99
N ARG A 325 -6.22 -6.35 19.94
CA ARG A 325 -7.67 -6.23 19.70
C ARG A 325 -8.37 -5.36 20.74
N LEU A 326 -8.05 -5.54 22.02
CA LEU A 326 -8.56 -4.72 23.10
C LEU A 326 -8.08 -3.27 22.99
N GLU A 327 -6.81 -3.03 22.66
CA GLU A 327 -6.28 -1.68 22.46
C GLU A 327 -6.97 -0.94 21.31
N GLU A 328 -7.16 -1.62 20.18
CA GLU A 328 -7.83 -1.04 19.02
C GLU A 328 -9.33 -0.82 19.28
N THR A 329 -9.99 -1.74 19.97
CA THR A 329 -11.40 -1.57 20.38
C THR A 329 -11.57 -0.44 21.39
N ALA A 330 -10.60 -0.26 22.30
CA ALA A 330 -10.60 0.85 23.24
C ALA A 330 -10.55 2.21 22.53
N TYR A 331 -9.84 2.29 21.40
CA TYR A 331 -9.86 3.49 20.55
C TYR A 331 -11.24 3.77 19.95
N ILE A 332 -11.97 2.73 19.52
CA ILE A 332 -13.36 2.87 19.05
C ILE A 332 -14.25 3.40 20.17
N PHE A 333 -14.17 2.82 21.37
CA PHE A 333 -14.93 3.29 22.53
C PHE A 333 -14.62 4.75 22.84
N TRP A 334 -13.34 5.13 22.82
CA TRP A 334 -12.93 6.51 23.04
C TRP A 334 -13.50 7.48 22.00
N LYS A 335 -13.43 7.12 20.70
CA LYS A 335 -13.95 7.94 19.60
C LYS A 335 -15.48 7.99 19.53
N THR A 336 -16.17 7.13 20.27
CA THR A 336 -17.63 7.07 20.37
C THR A 336 -18.13 7.51 21.74
N ASP A 337 -17.32 8.28 22.48
CA ASP A 337 -17.64 8.87 23.79
C ASP A 337 -18.01 7.84 24.88
N ARG A 338 -17.54 6.58 24.75
CA ARG A 338 -17.70 5.50 25.72
C ARG A 338 -16.44 5.32 26.56
N GLU A 339 -16.04 6.39 27.22
CA GLU A 339 -14.81 6.42 28.02
C GLU A 339 -14.70 5.30 29.08
N PRO A 340 -15.75 4.94 29.86
CA PRO A 340 -15.64 3.83 30.81
C PRO A 340 -15.25 2.51 30.17
N SER A 341 -15.83 2.17 29.01
CA SER A 341 -15.52 0.95 28.27
C SER A 341 -14.13 1.02 27.63
N ALA A 342 -13.71 2.18 27.14
CA ALA A 342 -12.33 2.41 26.67
C ALA A 342 -11.31 2.13 27.78
N ARG A 343 -11.54 2.66 28.99
CA ARG A 343 -10.64 2.48 30.14
C ARG A 343 -10.57 1.02 30.60
N ARG A 344 -11.70 0.31 30.65
CA ARG A 344 -11.74 -1.14 30.96
C ARG A 344 -10.96 -1.95 29.94
N ALA A 345 -11.11 -1.65 28.65
CA ALA A 345 -10.42 -2.34 27.58
C ALA A 345 -8.89 -2.12 27.64
N VAL A 346 -8.45 -0.90 27.94
CA VAL A 346 -7.02 -0.59 28.18
C VAL A 346 -6.49 -1.31 29.42
N ALA A 347 -7.24 -1.35 30.52
CA ALA A 347 -6.84 -2.06 31.74
C ALA A 347 -6.68 -3.56 31.48
N ALA A 348 -7.62 -4.17 30.75
CA ALA A 348 -7.53 -5.57 30.31
C ALA A 348 -6.32 -5.80 29.39
N ALA A 349 -6.08 -4.93 28.41
CA ALA A 349 -4.93 -5.04 27.51
C ALA A 349 -3.58 -5.01 28.25
N PHE A 350 -3.43 -4.13 29.25
CA PHE A 350 -2.22 -4.09 30.08
C PHE A 350 -2.07 -5.35 30.94
N ALA A 351 -3.14 -5.82 31.57
CA ALA A 351 -3.10 -7.03 32.40
C ALA A 351 -2.78 -8.29 31.57
N LEU A 352 -3.21 -8.34 30.30
CA LEU A 352 -2.79 -9.36 29.34
C LEU A 352 -1.28 -9.30 29.05
N GLY A 353 -0.61 -8.15 29.15
CA GLY A 353 0.84 -8.05 28.93
C GLY A 353 1.67 -8.71 30.03
N ASP A 354 1.28 -8.53 31.29
CA ASP A 354 2.17 -8.75 32.44
C ASP A 354 1.67 -9.81 33.44
N GLY A 355 0.45 -10.31 33.32
CA GLY A 355 -0.21 -11.13 34.34
C GLY A 355 -0.49 -12.60 33.99
N PRO A 356 -0.85 -13.43 34.99
CA PRO A 356 -1.36 -14.77 34.77
C PRO A 356 -2.78 -14.74 34.16
N LEU A 357 -2.96 -15.41 33.03
CA LEU A 357 -4.21 -15.35 32.26
C LEU A 357 -5.40 -16.00 32.97
N ASN A 358 -5.18 -17.04 33.77
CA ASN A 358 -6.25 -17.76 34.47
C ASN A 358 -6.98 -16.90 35.51
N ARG A 359 -6.37 -15.82 35.98
CA ARG A 359 -6.98 -14.84 36.91
C ARG A 359 -7.48 -13.58 36.21
N HIS A 360 -7.30 -13.47 34.91
CA HIS A 360 -7.70 -12.29 34.16
C HIS A 360 -9.23 -12.29 33.95
N PRO A 361 -10.00 -11.31 34.47
CA PRO A 361 -11.46 -11.36 34.46
C PRO A 361 -12.07 -11.45 33.06
N PHE A 362 -11.62 -10.59 32.12
CA PHE A 362 -12.05 -10.67 30.71
C PHE A 362 -11.74 -12.03 30.05
N VAL A 363 -10.54 -12.57 30.25
CA VAL A 363 -10.13 -13.86 29.66
C VAL A 363 -11.00 -15.00 30.15
N ARG A 364 -11.23 -15.08 31.47
CA ARG A 364 -12.11 -16.10 32.05
C ARG A 364 -13.51 -15.99 31.47
N ALA A 365 -14.09 -14.79 31.47
CA ALA A 365 -15.43 -14.56 30.96
C ALA A 365 -15.54 -14.88 29.45
N LEU A 366 -14.50 -14.59 28.66
CA LEU A 366 -14.44 -14.93 27.24
C LEU A 366 -14.41 -16.46 27.03
N VAL A 367 -13.63 -17.19 27.83
CA VAL A 367 -13.60 -18.66 27.79
C VAL A 367 -14.95 -19.24 28.20
N GLU A 368 -15.50 -18.81 29.34
CA GLU A 368 -16.80 -19.25 29.84
C GLU A 368 -17.91 -19.04 28.79
N LYS A 369 -17.93 -17.85 28.15
CA LYS A 369 -18.83 -17.56 27.04
C LYS A 369 -18.62 -18.51 25.86
N SER A 370 -17.37 -18.77 25.48
CA SER A 370 -17.04 -19.68 24.36
C SER A 370 -17.49 -21.12 24.63
N LEU A 371 -17.29 -21.62 25.85
CA LEU A 371 -17.74 -22.95 26.27
C LEU A 371 -19.28 -23.02 26.29
N ALA A 372 -19.95 -21.99 26.81
CA ALA A 372 -21.42 -21.92 26.82
C ALA A 372 -22.00 -21.93 25.40
N MET A 373 -21.42 -21.14 24.48
CA MET A 373 -21.84 -21.12 23.08
C MET A 373 -21.62 -22.46 22.37
N ALA A 374 -20.53 -23.17 22.68
CA ALA A 374 -20.30 -24.51 22.14
C ALA A 374 -21.32 -25.54 22.64
N LEU A 375 -21.72 -25.47 23.92
CA LEU A 375 -22.79 -26.32 24.45
C LEU A 375 -24.15 -26.01 23.82
N GLU A 376 -24.49 -24.73 23.72
CA GLU A 376 -25.75 -24.30 23.11
C GLU A 376 -25.85 -24.77 21.64
N ALA A 377 -24.77 -24.61 20.88
CA ALA A 377 -24.70 -25.10 19.51
C ALA A 377 -24.86 -26.63 19.40
N LEU A 378 -24.23 -27.38 20.30
CA LEU A 378 -24.35 -28.83 20.37
C LEU A 378 -25.79 -29.26 20.67
N ASP A 379 -26.43 -28.59 21.63
CA ASP A 379 -27.80 -28.91 22.06
C ASP A 379 -28.84 -28.53 21.00
N GLN A 380 -28.57 -27.49 20.20
CA GLN A 380 -29.40 -27.09 19.06
C GLN A 380 -29.12 -27.89 17.78
N GLY A 381 -28.12 -28.79 17.79
CA GLY A 381 -27.74 -29.59 16.64
C GLY A 381 -27.22 -28.75 15.46
N ILE A 382 -26.62 -27.58 15.74
CA ILE A 382 -26.05 -26.72 14.71
C ILE A 382 -24.84 -27.42 14.09
N ASP A 383 -24.76 -27.40 12.75
CA ASP A 383 -23.59 -27.93 12.04
C ASP A 383 -22.31 -27.18 12.48
N PRO A 384 -21.30 -27.88 13.05
CA PRO A 384 -20.02 -27.30 13.43
C PRO A 384 -19.35 -26.48 12.33
N ALA A 385 -19.55 -26.85 11.05
CA ALA A 385 -18.99 -26.13 9.92
C ALA A 385 -19.49 -24.68 9.82
N LEU A 386 -20.74 -24.41 10.24
CA LEU A 386 -21.33 -23.07 10.25
C LEU A 386 -20.80 -22.20 11.41
N LEU A 387 -20.13 -22.81 12.38
CA LEU A 387 -19.59 -22.16 13.57
C LEU A 387 -18.06 -22.06 13.54
N ARG A 388 -17.45 -22.44 12.41
CA ARG A 388 -16.01 -22.34 12.23
C ARG A 388 -15.61 -20.87 12.15
N ARG A 389 -14.82 -20.45 13.13
CA ARG A 389 -14.28 -19.08 13.22
C ARG A 389 -12.76 -19.18 13.20
N ASP A 390 -12.18 -18.93 12.03
CA ASP A 390 -10.74 -19.07 11.83
C ASP A 390 -10.18 -17.83 11.13
N ALA A 391 -9.11 -17.28 11.70
CA ALA A 391 -8.37 -16.16 11.13
C ALA A 391 -7.87 -16.47 9.72
N HIS A 392 -7.53 -17.73 9.43
CA HIS A 392 -7.03 -18.22 8.15
C HIS A 392 -8.11 -18.51 7.11
N SER A 393 -9.40 -18.46 7.47
CA SER A 393 -10.46 -18.63 6.48
C SER A 393 -10.39 -17.51 5.44
N PRO A 394 -10.38 -17.84 4.13
CA PRO A 394 -10.40 -16.83 3.08
C PRO A 394 -11.66 -15.97 3.20
N VAL A 395 -11.56 -14.72 2.74
CA VAL A 395 -12.71 -13.83 2.64
C VAL A 395 -13.62 -14.41 1.56
N GLY A 396 -14.83 -14.81 1.96
CA GLY A 396 -15.81 -15.47 1.09
C GLY A 396 -16.38 -14.55 0.02
#